data_AF-A0A9J7BU17-F1
#
_entry.id   AF-A0A9J7BU17-F1
#
_cell.length_a   1.000
_cell.length_b   1.000
_cell.length_c   1.000
_cell.angle_alpha   90.00
_cell.angle_beta   90.00
_cell.angle_gamma   90.00
#
_symmetry.space_group_name_H-M   'P 1'
#
loop_
_entity.id
_entity.type
_entity.pdbx_description
1 polymer ?
#
loop_
_entity_poly.entity_id
_entity_poly.type
_entity_poly.pdbx_seq_one_letter_code
_entity_poly.pdbx_strand_id
1 'polypeptide(L)'
;MARTAVLRRLKWHAARVLGVHDETATARTICLEVRDWPGHVAGQHIDLRLRARDGYTAVRSYSIASAPFSEGRIEITVERLPTGEVSPYLTQELMVGDYLELRGPIGGWFVWRSGQTEPVQLIAGGSGIVPLMCMIRSRALANSTAPFRLLYSVREPGAIYYRAELEALSTRPPFVTTQYAFTRVAPNDWPRPSGRIDRDLIASATWPASVGATCYVCGPSGFVESVADLLCSAGNRQDKIKTERFGPTGLPE
;
A
#
# COMPACT_ATOMS: atom_id res chain seq x y z
N MET A 1 34.92 3.81 -8.00
CA MET A 1 34.43 5.05 -8.64
C MET A 1 33.01 5.30 -8.18
N ALA A 2 32.84 6.25 -7.27
CA ALA A 2 31.57 6.53 -6.61
C ALA A 2 30.59 7.18 -7.60
N ARG A 3 29.45 6.53 -7.85
CA ARG A 3 28.31 7.15 -8.53
C ARG A 3 27.60 8.04 -7.51
N THR A 4 28.01 9.30 -7.45
CA THR A 4 27.22 10.37 -6.84
C THR A 4 25.95 10.53 -7.68
N ALA A 5 24.88 9.85 -7.29
CA ALA A 5 23.56 10.11 -7.83
C ALA A 5 23.21 11.56 -7.52
N VAL A 6 23.13 12.41 -8.55
CA VAL A 6 22.53 13.73 -8.44
C VAL A 6 21.11 13.51 -7.94
N LEU A 7 20.87 13.80 -6.66
CA LEU A 7 19.53 13.88 -6.08
C LEU A 7 18.81 15.03 -6.81
N ARG A 8 18.13 14.68 -7.90
CA ARG A 8 17.31 15.63 -8.65
C ARG A 8 16.25 16.13 -7.67
N ARG A 9 16.30 17.42 -7.31
CA ARG A 9 15.36 18.04 -6.37
C ARG A 9 13.94 17.81 -6.89
N LEU A 10 13.15 17.02 -6.16
CA LEU A 10 11.76 16.74 -6.54
C LEU A 10 10.99 18.05 -6.60
N LYS A 11 10.28 18.27 -7.71
CA LYS A 11 9.45 19.45 -7.93
C LYS A 11 8.08 19.21 -7.30
N TRP A 12 7.45 20.29 -6.85
CA TRP A 12 6.03 20.27 -6.50
C TRP A 12 5.21 20.42 -7.78
N HIS A 13 4.19 19.57 -7.92
CA HIS A 13 3.26 19.52 -9.03
C HIS A 13 1.87 19.85 -8.48
N ALA A 14 1.11 20.64 -9.24
CA ALA A 14 -0.33 20.76 -9.02
C ALA A 14 -1.01 19.50 -9.57
N ALA A 15 -1.89 18.92 -8.76
CA ALA A 15 -2.64 17.72 -9.08
C ALA A 15 -4.13 18.01 -8.99
N ARG A 16 -4.87 17.77 -10.07
CA ARG A 16 -6.32 17.98 -10.10
C ARG A 16 -7.04 16.72 -9.65
N VAL A 17 -8.01 16.83 -8.75
CA VAL A 17 -8.86 15.72 -8.32
C VAL A 17 -9.84 15.38 -9.43
N LEU A 18 -9.73 14.17 -9.97
CA LEU A 18 -10.61 13.64 -11.02
C LEU A 18 -11.80 12.88 -10.45
N GLY A 19 -11.61 12.24 -9.30
CA GLY A 19 -12.59 11.34 -8.72
C GLY A 19 -12.23 10.97 -7.29
N VAL A 20 -13.26 10.63 -6.52
CA VAL A 20 -13.12 10.10 -5.17
C VAL A 20 -14.02 8.89 -5.01
N HIS A 21 -13.55 7.88 -4.28
CA HIS A 21 -14.29 6.65 -4.02
C HIS A 21 -14.03 6.18 -2.59
N ASP A 22 -15.08 5.89 -1.82
CA ASP A 22 -14.94 5.35 -0.47
C ASP A 22 -14.69 3.84 -0.54
N GLU A 23 -13.51 3.41 -0.08
CA GLU A 23 -13.09 2.01 -0.01
C GLU A 23 -13.63 1.33 1.25
N THR A 24 -13.74 2.08 2.35
CA THR A 24 -14.33 1.66 3.62
C THR A 24 -14.98 2.86 4.31
N ALA A 25 -15.63 2.64 5.46
CA ALA A 25 -16.17 3.73 6.28
C ALA A 25 -15.10 4.75 6.77
N THR A 26 -13.82 4.40 6.69
CA THR A 26 -12.71 5.25 7.11
C THR A 26 -11.63 5.42 6.04
N ALA A 27 -11.85 5.00 4.80
CA ALA A 27 -10.83 5.08 3.76
C ALA A 27 -11.41 5.53 2.43
N ARG A 28 -10.70 6.45 1.76
CA ARG A 28 -11.09 7.01 0.47
C ARG A 28 -9.93 6.97 -0.52
N THR A 29 -10.18 6.45 -1.71
CA THR A 29 -9.30 6.57 -2.87
C THR A 29 -9.56 7.89 -3.57
N ILE A 30 -8.47 8.58 -3.92
CA ILE A 30 -8.47 9.88 -4.61
C ILE A 30 -7.72 9.68 -5.92
N CYS A 31 -8.40 9.90 -7.04
CA CYS A 31 -7.82 9.87 -8.37
C CYS A 31 -7.34 11.28 -8.75
N LEU A 32 -6.06 11.38 -9.13
CA LEU A 32 -5.37 12.64 -9.37
C LEU A 32 -4.80 12.67 -10.79
N GLU A 33 -5.03 13.77 -11.49
CA GLU A 33 -4.32 14.13 -12.71
C GLU A 33 -3.12 14.99 -12.35
N VAL A 34 -1.92 14.51 -12.67
CA VAL A 34 -0.67 15.22 -12.41
C VAL A 34 0.00 15.51 -13.75
N ARG A 35 0.01 16.78 -14.14
CA ARG A 35 0.66 17.21 -15.38
C ARG A 35 2.17 16.91 -15.31
N ASP A 36 2.69 16.35 -16.39
CA ASP A 36 4.10 15.97 -16.55
C ASP A 36 4.58 14.98 -15.47
N TRP A 37 3.70 14.09 -15.00
CA TRP A 37 4.08 13.03 -14.07
C TRP A 37 5.19 12.16 -14.68
N PRO A 38 6.35 12.00 -14.03
CA PRO A 38 7.49 11.27 -14.58
C PRO A 38 7.30 9.74 -14.60
N GLY A 39 6.12 9.24 -14.22
CA GLY A 39 5.87 7.83 -13.96
C GLY A 39 6.26 7.43 -12.53
N HIS A 40 5.97 6.19 -12.16
CA HIS A 40 6.36 5.63 -10.86
C HIS A 40 6.60 4.12 -10.98
N VAL A 41 7.21 3.54 -9.96
CA VAL A 41 7.42 2.10 -9.81
C VAL A 41 6.53 1.61 -8.68
N ALA A 42 5.98 0.41 -8.85
CA ALA A 42 5.02 -0.15 -7.90
C ALA A 42 5.62 -0.26 -6.49
N GLY A 43 4.96 0.35 -5.51
CA GLY A 43 5.42 0.45 -4.12
C GLY A 43 6.04 1.81 -3.73
N GLN A 44 6.20 2.74 -4.68
CA GLN A 44 6.57 4.12 -4.37
C GLN A 44 5.42 4.93 -3.76
N HIS A 45 5.76 6.06 -3.15
CA HIS A 45 4.82 7.01 -2.57
C HIS A 45 5.02 8.43 -3.10
N ILE A 46 4.08 9.32 -2.77
CA ILE A 46 4.19 10.77 -2.96
C ILE A 46 4.25 11.46 -1.61
N ASP A 47 4.75 12.69 -1.58
CA ASP A 47 4.44 13.64 -0.51
C ASP A 47 3.35 14.58 -1.01
N LEU A 48 2.29 14.72 -0.23
CA LEU A 48 1.19 15.65 -0.46
C LEU A 48 1.31 16.81 0.53
N ARG A 49 1.16 18.04 0.02
CA ARG A 49 1.20 19.27 0.79
C ARG A 49 -0.17 19.94 0.80
N LEU A 50 -0.66 20.25 2.00
CA LEU A 50 -1.80 21.13 2.22
C LEU A 50 -1.32 22.43 2.86
N ARG A 51 -1.92 23.55 2.42
CA ARG A 51 -1.69 24.88 3.00
C ARG A 51 -2.99 25.41 3.56
N ALA A 52 -2.99 25.73 4.84
CA ALA A 52 -4.10 26.42 5.49
C ALA A 52 -4.08 27.92 5.15
N ARG A 53 -5.21 28.59 5.39
CA ARG A 53 -5.38 30.03 5.07
C ARG A 53 -4.46 30.94 5.88
N ASP A 54 -4.07 30.51 7.07
CA ASP A 54 -3.13 31.19 7.96
C ASP A 54 -1.65 30.99 7.57
N GLY A 55 -1.39 30.21 6.51
CA GLY A 55 -0.05 29.91 6.03
C GLY A 55 0.55 28.63 6.61
N TYR A 56 -0.10 27.96 7.55
CA TYR A 56 0.37 26.66 8.05
C TYR A 56 0.43 25.64 6.91
N THR A 57 1.49 24.84 6.88
CA THR A 57 1.73 23.84 5.83
C THR A 57 1.95 22.47 6.44
N ALA A 58 1.07 21.53 6.11
CA ALA A 58 1.24 20.13 6.47
C ALA A 58 1.69 19.33 5.25
N VAL A 59 2.72 18.49 5.43
CA VAL A 59 3.17 17.52 4.42
C VAL A 59 2.99 16.12 4.96
N ARG A 60 2.38 15.23 4.18
CA ARG A 60 2.17 13.81 4.53
C ARG A 60 2.48 12.92 3.34
N SER A 61 3.06 11.77 3.61
CA SER A 61 3.40 10.79 2.58
C SER A 61 2.25 9.82 2.37
N TYR A 62 1.93 9.51 1.11
CA TYR A 62 0.89 8.56 0.72
C TYR A 62 1.41 7.62 -0.35
N SER A 63 1.31 6.31 -0.11
CA SER A 63 1.60 5.31 -1.13
C SER A 63 0.70 5.47 -2.34
N ILE A 64 1.28 5.28 -3.52
CA ILE A 64 0.52 5.24 -4.76
C ILE A 64 -0.21 3.89 -4.81
N ALA A 65 -1.51 3.91 -5.11
CA ALA A 65 -2.40 2.75 -5.19
C ALA A 65 -2.56 2.26 -6.64
N SER A 66 -2.53 3.16 -7.61
CA SER A 66 -2.67 2.87 -9.04
C SER A 66 -1.42 2.20 -9.59
N ALA A 67 -1.56 1.35 -10.62
CA ALA A 67 -0.43 1.02 -11.49
C ALA A 67 0.14 2.28 -12.18
N PRO A 68 1.36 2.23 -12.74
CA PRO A 68 1.89 3.31 -13.56
C PRO A 68 1.15 3.38 -14.90
N PHE A 69 -0.07 3.92 -14.86
CA PHE A 69 -0.88 4.18 -16.03
C PHE A 69 -0.17 5.18 -16.97
N SER A 70 -0.38 5.01 -18.27
CA SER A 70 -0.18 6.09 -19.22
C SER A 70 -1.18 7.22 -18.91
N GLU A 71 -0.81 8.48 -19.18
CA GLU A 71 -1.63 9.71 -19.01
C GLU A 71 -1.50 10.48 -17.68
N GLY A 72 -0.47 10.23 -16.86
CA GLY A 72 -0.20 11.08 -15.70
C GLY A 72 -1.28 11.04 -14.61
N ARG A 73 -2.07 9.97 -14.58
CA ARG A 73 -3.05 9.69 -13.54
C ARG A 73 -2.42 8.82 -12.47
N ILE A 74 -2.63 9.21 -11.21
CA ILE A 74 -2.26 8.39 -10.05
C ILE A 74 -3.42 8.33 -9.09
N GLU A 75 -3.50 7.23 -8.34
CA GLU A 75 -4.42 7.09 -7.23
C GLU A 75 -3.64 7.00 -5.92
N ILE A 76 -4.15 7.65 -4.89
CA ILE A 76 -3.74 7.41 -3.50
C ILE A 76 -4.97 7.00 -2.71
N THR A 77 -4.76 6.24 -1.63
CA THR A 77 -5.85 5.87 -0.72
C THR A 77 -5.50 6.30 0.68
N VAL A 78 -6.38 7.11 1.24
CA VAL A 78 -6.18 7.81 2.51
C VAL A 78 -7.08 7.18 3.56
N GLU A 79 -6.48 6.69 4.63
CA GLU A 79 -7.22 6.32 5.84
C GLU A 79 -7.45 7.58 6.70
N ARG A 80 -8.71 7.81 7.08
CA ARG A 80 -9.11 8.88 7.99
C ARG A 80 -8.64 8.57 9.41
N LEU A 81 -7.67 9.35 9.88
CA LEU A 81 -7.34 9.45 11.29
C LEU A 81 -8.25 10.55 11.90
N PRO A 82 -9.14 10.22 12.86
CA PRO A 82 -10.09 11.20 13.42
C PRO A 82 -9.41 12.44 14.02
N THR A 83 -8.23 12.28 14.58
CA THR A 83 -7.41 13.36 15.18
C THR A 83 -6.32 13.86 14.22
N GLY A 84 -6.32 13.43 12.96
CA GLY A 84 -5.33 13.84 11.98
C GLY A 84 -5.61 15.21 11.39
N GLU A 85 -4.56 15.99 11.11
CA GLU A 85 -4.71 17.32 10.49
C GLU A 85 -5.08 17.26 9.00
N VAL A 86 -4.60 16.23 8.29
CA VAL A 86 -4.66 16.13 6.82
C VAL A 86 -5.72 15.14 6.34
N SER A 87 -5.82 13.99 7.01
CA SER A 87 -6.69 12.92 6.54
C SER A 87 -8.20 13.23 6.59
N PRO A 88 -8.76 13.96 7.58
CA PRO A 88 -10.17 14.35 7.55
C PRO A 88 -10.50 15.23 6.34
N TYR A 89 -9.68 16.24 6.05
CA TYR A 89 -9.87 17.08 4.86
C TYR A 89 -9.89 16.24 3.58
N LEU A 90 -8.87 15.39 3.37
CA LEU A 90 -8.78 14.54 2.18
C LEU A 90 -9.92 13.52 2.05
N THR A 91 -10.52 13.10 3.16
CA THR A 91 -11.55 12.05 3.18
C THR A 91 -12.98 12.58 3.32
N GLN A 92 -13.18 13.85 3.65
CA GLN A 92 -14.51 14.39 3.96
C GLN A 92 -14.81 15.71 3.24
N GLU A 93 -13.81 16.54 2.99
CA GLU A 93 -14.00 17.90 2.45
C GLU A 93 -13.52 18.03 0.99
N LEU A 94 -12.51 17.24 0.59
CA LEU A 94 -11.96 17.27 -0.75
C LEU A 94 -13.00 16.86 -1.81
N MET A 95 -13.14 17.68 -2.85
CA MET A 95 -14.10 17.50 -3.93
C MET A 95 -13.43 17.28 -5.29
N VAL A 96 -14.18 16.70 -6.22
CA VAL A 96 -13.75 16.62 -7.63
C VAL A 96 -13.60 18.02 -8.21
N GLY A 97 -12.50 18.27 -8.90
CA GLY A 97 -12.13 19.58 -9.44
C GLY A 97 -11.15 20.36 -8.55
N ASP A 98 -11.00 19.99 -7.28
CA ASP A 98 -10.01 20.61 -6.39
C ASP A 98 -8.59 20.35 -6.85
N TYR A 99 -7.66 21.16 -6.36
CA TYR A 99 -6.23 21.03 -6.62
C TYR A 99 -5.45 20.75 -5.33
N LEU A 100 -4.54 19.79 -5.43
CA LEU A 100 -3.59 19.42 -4.38
C LEU A 100 -2.16 19.70 -4.87
N GLU A 101 -1.24 20.01 -3.95
CA GLU A 101 0.18 20.05 -4.27
C GLU A 101 0.83 18.72 -3.87
N LEU A 102 1.56 18.09 -4.79
CA LEU A 102 2.30 16.86 -4.49
C LEU A 102 3.69 16.85 -5.11
N ARG A 103 4.57 16.00 -4.59
CA ARG A 103 5.87 15.70 -5.21
C ARG A 103 6.16 14.21 -5.17
N GLY A 104 6.90 13.75 -6.17
CA GLY A 104 7.32 12.35 -6.26
C GLY A 104 7.67 11.95 -7.69
N PRO A 105 7.78 10.64 -7.95
CA PRO A 105 7.66 9.56 -6.97
C PRO A 105 8.84 9.52 -5.99
N ILE A 106 8.61 9.01 -4.78
CA ILE A 106 9.60 8.84 -3.70
C ILE A 106 9.71 7.36 -3.34
N GLY A 107 10.92 6.92 -2.98
CA GLY A 107 11.22 5.54 -2.60
C GLY A 107 11.93 4.75 -3.70
N GLY A 108 12.28 3.51 -3.41
CA GLY A 108 13.04 2.65 -4.32
C GLY A 108 13.46 1.30 -3.71
N TRP A 109 13.46 1.21 -2.38
CA TRP A 109 13.70 -0.05 -1.66
C TRP A 109 12.51 -1.01 -1.79
N PHE A 110 11.33 -0.55 -1.39
CA PHE A 110 10.06 -1.28 -1.37
C PHE A 110 9.35 -1.27 -2.72
N VAL A 111 10.04 -1.67 -3.78
CA VAL A 111 9.45 -1.66 -5.13
C VAL A 111 9.42 -3.03 -5.79
N TRP A 112 8.38 -3.27 -6.58
CA TRP A 112 8.25 -4.40 -7.49
C TRP A 112 8.35 -3.93 -8.95
N ARG A 113 9.03 -4.72 -9.79
CA ARG A 113 9.22 -4.45 -11.22
C ARG A 113 8.77 -5.65 -12.04
N SER A 114 8.18 -5.42 -13.21
CA SER A 114 7.66 -6.46 -14.09
C SER A 114 8.69 -7.49 -14.57
N GLY A 115 9.98 -7.15 -14.54
CA GLY A 115 11.08 -8.09 -14.82
C GLY A 115 11.35 -9.10 -13.70
N GLN A 116 10.78 -8.91 -12.50
CA GLN A 116 10.83 -9.90 -11.42
C GLN A 116 9.84 -11.02 -11.70
N THR A 117 10.36 -12.23 -11.83
CA THR A 117 9.60 -13.45 -12.18
C THR A 117 9.51 -14.44 -11.02
N GLU A 118 10.27 -14.21 -9.95
CA GLU A 118 10.20 -15.02 -8.74
C GLU A 118 8.82 -14.88 -8.05
N PRO A 119 8.41 -15.90 -7.26
CA PRO A 119 7.21 -15.79 -6.44
C PRO A 119 7.24 -14.58 -5.50
N VAL A 120 6.09 -13.94 -5.34
CA VAL A 120 5.92 -12.76 -4.49
C VAL A 120 4.95 -13.07 -3.37
N GLN A 121 5.38 -12.80 -2.14
CA GLN A 121 4.53 -12.79 -0.95
C GLN A 121 4.23 -11.35 -0.57
N LEU A 122 2.95 -10.98 -0.56
CA LEU A 122 2.45 -9.70 -0.09
C LEU A 122 1.87 -9.90 1.32
N ILE A 123 2.25 -9.06 2.28
CA ILE A 123 1.69 -9.09 3.63
C ILE A 123 1.30 -7.68 4.07
N ALA A 124 0.00 -7.44 4.20
CA ALA A 124 -0.55 -6.12 4.51
C ALA A 124 -1.18 -6.08 5.90
N GLY A 125 -1.01 -4.96 6.60
CA GLY A 125 -1.78 -4.61 7.79
C GLY A 125 -2.57 -3.32 7.55
N GLY A 126 -3.90 -3.38 7.57
CA GLY A 126 -4.77 -2.22 7.36
C GLY A 126 -4.50 -1.49 6.04
N SER A 127 -4.25 -0.18 6.09
CA SER A 127 -3.86 0.65 4.94
C SER A 127 -2.50 0.27 4.31
N GLY A 128 -1.72 -0.62 4.93
CA GLY A 128 -0.53 -1.25 4.35
C GLY A 128 -0.77 -1.96 3.01
N ILE A 129 -2.02 -2.25 2.67
CA ILE A 129 -2.42 -2.86 1.39
C ILE A 129 -2.21 -1.92 0.19
N VAL A 130 -2.20 -0.60 0.39
CA VAL A 130 -2.18 0.40 -0.69
C VAL A 130 -0.98 0.23 -1.64
N PRO A 131 0.28 0.22 -1.19
CA PRO A 131 1.42 -0.02 -2.08
C PRO A 131 1.41 -1.43 -2.68
N LEU A 132 0.82 -2.42 -1.99
CA LEU A 132 0.76 -3.80 -2.49
C LEU A 132 -0.28 -3.94 -3.61
N MET A 133 -1.38 -3.19 -3.55
CA MET A 133 -2.34 -3.12 -4.66
C MET A 133 -1.73 -2.45 -5.89
N CYS A 134 -0.87 -1.46 -5.72
CA CYS A 134 -0.08 -0.94 -6.83
C CYS A 134 0.78 -2.03 -7.47
N MET A 135 1.40 -2.92 -6.68
CA MET A 135 2.15 -4.08 -7.21
C MET A 135 1.24 -5.07 -7.95
N ILE A 136 0.08 -5.41 -7.39
CA ILE A 136 -0.90 -6.32 -8.01
C ILE A 136 -1.41 -5.75 -9.34
N ARG A 137 -1.83 -4.48 -9.35
CA ARG A 137 -2.32 -3.79 -10.55
C ARG A 137 -1.21 -3.64 -11.59
N SER A 138 0.03 -3.38 -11.17
CA SER A 138 1.19 -3.30 -12.06
C SER A 138 1.54 -4.65 -12.68
N ARG A 139 1.41 -5.74 -11.92
CA ARG A 139 1.57 -7.11 -12.42
C ARG A 139 0.53 -7.41 -13.50
N ALA A 140 -0.72 -7.03 -13.27
CA ALA A 140 -1.80 -7.16 -14.25
C ALA A 140 -1.52 -6.36 -15.52
N LEU A 141 -1.16 -5.08 -15.38
CA LEU A 141 -0.84 -4.20 -16.50
C LEU A 141 0.32 -4.75 -17.35
N ALA A 142 1.32 -5.35 -16.71
CA ALA A 142 2.48 -5.92 -17.39
C ALA A 142 2.25 -7.33 -17.95
N ASN A 143 1.05 -7.92 -17.78
CA ASN A 143 0.77 -9.33 -18.07
C ASN A 143 1.83 -10.29 -17.48
N SER A 144 2.34 -9.97 -16.29
CA SER A 144 3.41 -10.75 -15.67
C SER A 144 2.88 -12.08 -15.10
N THR A 145 3.62 -13.15 -15.35
CA THR A 145 3.32 -14.50 -14.85
C THR A 145 3.85 -14.76 -13.44
N ALA A 146 4.59 -13.82 -12.83
CA ALA A 146 5.10 -13.95 -11.47
C ALA A 146 3.96 -14.30 -10.50
N PRO A 147 4.03 -15.39 -9.71
CA PRO A 147 2.92 -15.80 -8.87
C PRO A 147 2.85 -14.94 -7.60
N PHE A 148 1.68 -14.39 -7.32
CA PHE A 148 1.44 -13.51 -6.17
C PHE A 148 0.53 -14.20 -5.14
N ARG A 149 0.90 -14.11 -3.87
CA ARG A 149 0.04 -14.44 -2.71
C ARG A 149 -0.07 -13.23 -1.80
N LEU A 150 -1.26 -13.03 -1.22
CA LEU A 150 -1.54 -11.95 -0.28
C LEU A 150 -2.02 -12.54 1.05
N LEU A 151 -1.35 -12.16 2.14
CA LEU A 151 -1.85 -12.31 3.50
C LEU A 151 -2.27 -10.92 4.01
N TYR A 152 -3.57 -10.69 4.20
CA TYR A 152 -4.10 -9.39 4.55
C TYR A 152 -4.70 -9.38 5.96
N SER A 153 -4.04 -8.67 6.87
CA SER A 153 -4.49 -8.46 8.25
C SER A 153 -5.32 -7.19 8.38
N VAL A 154 -6.57 -7.36 8.81
CA VAL A 154 -7.55 -6.29 9.00
C VAL A 154 -8.30 -6.48 10.31
N ARG A 155 -9.02 -5.46 10.78
CA ARG A 155 -9.76 -5.55 12.05
C ARG A 155 -10.99 -6.46 11.94
N GLU A 156 -11.72 -6.31 10.85
CA GLU A 156 -13.01 -6.92 10.60
C GLU A 156 -13.32 -6.85 9.09
N PRO A 157 -14.35 -7.57 8.60
CA PRO A 157 -14.71 -7.54 7.18
C PRO A 157 -14.97 -6.13 6.65
N GLY A 158 -15.67 -5.27 7.39
CA GLY A 158 -15.95 -3.88 6.97
C GLY A 158 -14.70 -3.02 6.75
N ALA A 159 -13.53 -3.46 7.22
CA ALA A 159 -12.26 -2.77 7.09
C ALA A 159 -11.37 -3.30 5.94
N ILE A 160 -11.91 -4.14 5.05
CA ILE A 160 -11.18 -4.62 3.86
C ILE A 160 -11.24 -3.55 2.77
N TYR A 161 -10.08 -2.99 2.42
CA TYR A 161 -9.92 -2.06 1.32
C TYR A 161 -9.95 -2.83 -0.01
N TYR A 162 -10.45 -2.20 -1.08
CA TYR A 162 -10.48 -2.79 -2.43
C TYR A 162 -11.17 -4.15 -2.48
N ARG A 163 -12.14 -4.39 -1.59
CA ARG A 163 -12.81 -5.69 -1.39
C ARG A 163 -13.22 -6.32 -2.72
N ALA A 164 -14.02 -5.60 -3.52
CA ALA A 164 -14.56 -6.12 -4.76
C ALA A 164 -13.45 -6.46 -5.77
N GLU A 165 -12.37 -5.68 -5.81
CA GLU A 165 -11.22 -5.93 -6.67
C GLU A 165 -10.44 -7.18 -6.21
N LEU A 166 -10.18 -7.33 -4.90
CA LEU A 166 -9.51 -8.50 -4.33
C LEU A 166 -10.32 -9.80 -4.51
N GLU A 167 -11.64 -9.73 -4.35
CA GLU A 167 -12.55 -10.85 -4.62
C GLU A 167 -12.51 -11.23 -6.11
N ALA A 168 -12.51 -10.25 -7.01
CA ALA A 168 -12.38 -10.51 -8.44
C ALA A 168 -11.02 -11.13 -8.80
N LEU A 169 -9.92 -10.64 -8.22
CA LEU A 169 -8.56 -11.20 -8.43
C LEU A 169 -8.40 -12.63 -7.91
N SER A 170 -9.30 -13.10 -7.05
CA SER A 170 -9.31 -14.49 -6.57
C SER A 170 -9.98 -15.44 -7.57
N THR A 171 -10.76 -14.92 -8.52
CA THR A 171 -11.59 -15.71 -9.45
C THR A 171 -11.23 -15.52 -10.93
N ARG A 172 -10.44 -14.49 -11.28
CA ARG A 172 -9.98 -14.25 -12.66
C ARG A 172 -8.49 -13.89 -12.73
N PRO A 173 -7.83 -14.16 -13.88
CA PRO A 173 -6.47 -13.70 -14.13
C PRO A 173 -6.33 -12.17 -14.00
N PRO A 174 -5.21 -11.65 -13.46
CA PRO A 174 -4.09 -12.42 -12.90
C PRO A 174 -4.39 -12.87 -11.47
N PHE A 175 -4.56 -14.18 -11.26
CA PHE A 175 -4.96 -14.74 -9.98
C PHE A 175 -4.02 -14.31 -8.85
N VAL A 176 -4.62 -13.89 -7.73
CA VAL A 176 -3.91 -13.63 -6.46
C VAL A 176 -4.59 -14.46 -5.39
N THR A 177 -3.86 -15.40 -4.80
CA THR A 177 -4.38 -16.14 -3.64
C THR A 177 -4.38 -15.20 -2.44
N THR A 178 -5.56 -14.84 -1.95
CA THR A 178 -5.74 -13.93 -0.82
C THR A 178 -6.19 -14.70 0.42
N GLN A 179 -5.42 -14.61 1.49
CA GLN A 179 -5.79 -15.07 2.82
C GLN A 179 -6.02 -13.87 3.73
N TYR A 180 -7.13 -13.85 4.48
CA TYR A 180 -7.41 -12.81 5.45
C TYR A 180 -7.09 -13.24 6.89
N ALA A 181 -6.61 -12.29 7.69
CA ALA A 181 -6.45 -12.40 9.13
C ALA A 181 -7.29 -11.31 9.81
N PHE A 182 -8.36 -11.68 10.49
CA PHE A 182 -9.20 -10.74 11.21
C PHE A 182 -8.74 -10.59 12.65
N THR A 183 -8.34 -9.39 13.07
CA THR A 183 -7.72 -9.17 14.39
C THR A 183 -8.72 -8.90 15.51
N ARG A 184 -9.97 -8.55 15.19
CA ARG A 184 -11.02 -8.25 16.19
C ARG A 184 -12.26 -9.09 15.98
N VAL A 185 -12.88 -8.96 14.80
CA VAL A 185 -14.13 -9.65 14.45
C VAL A 185 -13.92 -10.42 13.17
N ALA A 186 -14.05 -11.74 13.23
CA ALA A 186 -14.05 -12.60 12.05
C ALA A 186 -15.50 -12.86 11.59
N PRO A 187 -15.74 -13.12 10.29
CA PRO A 187 -17.03 -13.66 9.83
C PRO A 187 -17.44 -14.91 10.60
N ASN A 188 -18.75 -15.15 10.69
CA ASN A 188 -19.26 -16.45 11.10
C ASN A 188 -18.68 -17.52 10.16
N ASP A 189 -18.28 -18.66 10.74
CA ASP A 189 -17.64 -19.78 10.03
C ASP A 189 -16.26 -19.46 9.42
N TRP A 190 -15.61 -18.36 9.84
CA TRP A 190 -14.22 -18.14 9.45
C TRP A 190 -13.33 -19.28 9.98
N PRO A 191 -12.47 -19.90 9.16
CA PRO A 191 -11.72 -21.10 9.55
C PRO A 191 -10.78 -20.93 10.75
N ARG A 192 -10.57 -19.70 11.20
CA ARG A 192 -9.65 -19.34 12.27
C ARG A 192 -10.31 -18.31 13.19
N PRO A 193 -10.08 -18.38 14.52
CA PRO A 193 -10.54 -17.32 15.42
C PRO A 193 -9.86 -15.97 15.09
N SER A 194 -10.46 -14.89 15.57
CA SER A 194 -9.82 -13.57 15.44
C SER A 194 -8.51 -13.52 16.22
N GLY A 195 -7.52 -12.86 15.65
CA GLY A 195 -6.18 -12.79 16.22
C GLY A 195 -5.18 -12.09 15.31
N ARG A 196 -4.05 -11.69 15.89
CA ARG A 196 -2.91 -11.18 15.11
C ARG A 196 -2.24 -12.32 14.34
N ILE A 197 -1.45 -11.96 13.32
CA ILE A 197 -0.64 -12.92 12.58
C ILE A 197 0.34 -13.58 13.56
N ASP A 198 0.40 -14.91 13.52
CA ASP A 198 1.32 -15.73 14.30
C ASP A 198 2.10 -16.70 13.40
N ARG A 199 2.91 -17.55 14.03
CA ARG A 199 3.74 -18.55 13.36
C ARG A 199 2.92 -19.49 12.48
N ASP A 200 1.81 -19.99 13.00
CA ASP A 200 0.99 -20.98 12.30
C ASP A 200 0.35 -20.36 11.06
N LEU A 201 -0.09 -19.10 11.16
CA LEU A 201 -0.64 -18.40 10.01
C LEU A 201 0.42 -18.14 8.94
N ILE A 202 1.63 -17.74 9.32
CA ILE A 202 2.73 -17.59 8.37
C ILE A 202 3.01 -18.93 7.68
N ALA A 203 3.13 -20.02 8.43
CA ALA A 203 3.39 -21.33 7.88
C ALA A 203 2.31 -21.81 6.88
N SER A 204 1.03 -21.53 7.15
CA SER A 204 -0.07 -22.00 6.30
C SER A 204 -0.42 -21.06 5.14
N ALA A 205 -0.21 -19.75 5.31
CA ALA A 205 -0.74 -18.74 4.38
C ALA A 205 0.33 -18.08 3.50
N THR A 206 1.62 -18.29 3.77
CA THR A 206 2.70 -17.75 2.94
C THR A 206 3.39 -18.83 2.11
N TRP A 207 4.20 -18.40 1.14
CA TRP A 207 5.14 -19.32 0.49
C TRP A 207 6.13 -19.90 1.53
N PRO A 208 6.46 -21.20 1.46
CA PRO A 208 7.56 -21.76 2.23
C PRO A 208 8.88 -21.06 1.89
N ALA A 209 9.79 -20.91 2.86
CA ALA A 209 11.07 -20.24 2.65
C ALA A 209 11.92 -20.87 1.52
N SER A 210 11.78 -22.20 1.31
CA SER A 210 12.44 -22.94 0.24
C SER A 210 12.05 -22.50 -1.17
N VAL A 211 10.91 -21.82 -1.33
CA VAL A 211 10.47 -21.25 -2.61
C VAL A 211 11.28 -19.99 -2.98
N GLY A 212 11.92 -19.34 -2.01
CA GLY A 212 12.74 -18.14 -2.27
C GLY A 212 11.94 -16.91 -2.71
N ALA A 213 10.66 -16.83 -2.29
CA ALA A 213 9.77 -15.73 -2.61
C ALA A 213 10.30 -14.39 -2.09
N THR A 214 10.13 -13.32 -2.86
CA THR A 214 10.37 -11.96 -2.37
C THR A 214 9.13 -11.52 -1.57
N CYS A 215 9.32 -11.22 -0.29
CA CYS A 215 8.28 -10.79 0.63
C CYS A 215 8.22 -9.26 0.69
N TYR A 216 7.02 -8.70 0.54
CA TYR A 216 6.73 -7.28 0.73
C TYR A 216 5.75 -7.13 1.89
N VAL A 217 6.24 -6.58 3.00
CA VAL A 217 5.48 -6.39 4.24
C VAL A 217 5.21 -4.91 4.47
N CYS A 218 3.94 -4.53 4.57
CA CYS A 218 3.57 -3.14 4.76
C CYS A 218 2.43 -2.96 5.78
N GLY A 219 2.55 -1.96 6.65
CA GLY A 219 1.56 -1.66 7.69
C GLY A 219 2.13 -0.83 8.84
N PRO A 220 1.44 -0.79 9.99
CA PRO A 220 1.93 -0.14 11.20
C PRO A 220 3.27 -0.73 11.68
N SER A 221 4.13 0.08 12.32
CA SER A 221 5.49 -0.35 12.71
C SER A 221 5.53 -1.69 13.46
N GLY A 222 4.73 -1.85 14.52
CA GLY A 222 4.69 -3.09 15.30
C GLY A 222 4.15 -4.29 14.53
N PHE A 223 3.31 -4.08 13.51
CA PHE A 223 2.88 -5.14 12.59
C PHE A 223 4.04 -5.59 11.70
N VAL A 224 4.74 -4.63 11.08
CA VAL A 224 5.83 -4.91 10.16
C VAL A 224 6.99 -5.62 10.86
N GLU A 225 7.35 -5.17 12.07
CA GLU A 225 8.38 -5.80 12.90
C GLU A 225 8.01 -7.25 13.24
N SER A 226 6.82 -7.46 13.80
CA SER A 226 6.35 -8.79 14.17
C SER A 226 6.30 -9.76 12.98
N VAL A 227 5.79 -9.32 11.82
CA VAL A 227 5.73 -10.17 10.62
C VAL A 227 7.13 -10.46 10.06
N ALA A 228 8.03 -9.48 10.04
CA ALA A 228 9.40 -9.69 9.59
C ALA A 228 10.12 -10.73 10.46
N ASP A 229 9.97 -10.64 11.78
CA ASP A 229 10.56 -11.61 12.73
C ASP A 229 9.98 -13.01 12.54
N LEU A 230 8.68 -13.13 12.30
CA LEU A 230 8.03 -14.41 12.01
C LEU A 230 8.52 -15.01 10.68
N LEU A 231 8.68 -14.20 9.62
CA LEU A 231 9.20 -14.65 8.34
C LEU A 231 10.65 -15.14 8.45
N CYS A 232 11.50 -14.40 9.16
CA CYS A 232 12.88 -14.80 9.48
C CYS A 232 12.90 -16.11 10.28
N SER A 233 12.03 -16.21 11.30
CA SER A 233 11.89 -17.43 12.13
C SER A 233 11.37 -18.64 11.33
N ALA A 234 10.67 -18.40 10.22
CA ALA A 234 10.23 -19.42 9.26
C ALA A 234 11.31 -19.74 8.20
N GLY A 235 12.49 -19.13 8.28
CA GLY A 235 13.65 -19.41 7.41
C GLY A 235 13.77 -18.53 6.17
N ASN A 236 12.91 -17.51 6.00
CA ASN A 236 13.08 -16.58 4.89
C ASN A 236 14.36 -15.76 5.08
N ARG A 237 15.11 -15.57 3.99
CA ARG A 237 16.32 -14.74 4.05
C ARG A 237 15.95 -13.26 4.22
N GLN A 238 16.72 -12.54 5.03
CA GLN A 238 16.48 -11.14 5.31
C GLN A 238 16.50 -10.26 4.05
N ASP A 239 17.36 -10.56 3.08
CA ASP A 239 17.45 -9.83 1.81
C ASP A 239 16.25 -10.04 0.88
N LYS A 240 15.41 -11.05 1.17
CA LYS A 240 14.14 -11.31 0.49
C LYS A 240 12.96 -10.66 1.20
N ILE A 241 13.15 -10.05 2.37
CA ILE A 241 12.08 -9.39 3.12
C ILE A 241 12.25 -7.87 2.96
N LYS A 242 11.35 -7.28 2.19
CA LYS A 242 11.22 -5.84 2.01
C LYS A 242 10.11 -5.34 2.92
N THR A 243 10.37 -4.25 3.62
CA THR A 243 9.44 -3.65 4.59
C THR A 243 9.20 -2.19 4.27
N GLU A 244 7.96 -1.74 4.47
CA GLU A 244 7.57 -0.33 4.44
C GLU A 244 6.63 -0.08 5.64
N ARG A 245 6.88 0.98 6.40
CA ARG A 245 6.15 1.27 7.65
C ARG A 245 5.41 2.59 7.54
N PHE A 246 4.22 2.64 8.13
CA PHE A 246 3.54 3.91 8.41
C PHE A 246 3.37 4.06 9.92
N GLY A 247 3.76 5.22 10.44
CA GLY A 247 3.60 5.58 11.85
C GLY A 247 2.48 6.62 12.02
N PRO A 248 1.91 6.76 13.23
CA PRO A 248 1.05 7.89 13.53
C PRO A 248 1.80 9.19 13.20
N THR A 249 1.24 10.01 12.32
CA THR A 249 1.71 11.38 12.15
C THR A 249 1.10 12.22 13.25
N GLY A 250 1.71 12.13 14.42
CA GLY A 250 1.35 12.81 15.66
C GLY A 250 2.13 12.15 16.79
N LEU A 251 2.89 12.93 17.56
CA LEU A 251 3.56 12.43 18.76
C LEU A 251 2.50 11.76 19.66
N PRO A 252 2.78 10.58 20.26
CA PRO A 252 2.04 10.18 21.45
C PRO A 252 2.33 11.23 22.52
N GLU A 253 1.28 11.81 23.11
CA GLU A 253 1.40 12.37 24.47
C GLU A 253 1.75 11.25 25.46
#